data_AF-A0A483AKK5-F1
#
_entry.id   AF-A0A483AKK5-F1
#
_cell.length_a   1.000
_cell.length_b   1.000
_cell.length_c   1.000
_cell.angle_alpha   90.00
_cell.angle_beta   90.00
_cell.angle_gamma   90.00
#
_symmetry.space_group_name_H-M   'P 1'
#
loop_
_entity.id
_entity.type
_entity.pdbx_description
1 polymer ?
#
loop_
_entity_poly.entity_id
_entity_poly.type
_entity_poly.pdbx_seq_one_letter_code
_entity_poly.pdbx_strand_id
1 'polypeptide(L)'
;MHIDTDRNKNNQIFNITLINHRYFANKMNEEHVARFFVKTSKTLNLRVSAHRFRHAFATKLANNTKTNIKTVQNLLGHSSVYTTLSYVHPDMDDMRRAIDLL
;
A
#
# COMPACT_ATOMS: atom_id res chain seq x y z
N MET A 1 7.37 12.85 -10.40
CA MET A 1 8.08 11.72 -9.79
C MET A 1 7.68 10.47 -10.56
N HIS A 2 8.40 10.17 -11.65
CA HIS A 2 8.16 8.99 -12.49
C HIS A 2 8.79 7.80 -11.77
N ILE A 3 7.99 6.84 -11.31
CA ILE A 3 8.50 5.61 -10.73
C ILE A 3 8.69 4.66 -11.92
N ASP A 4 9.92 4.52 -12.39
CA ASP A 4 10.28 3.52 -13.39
C ASP A 4 9.90 2.11 -12.88
N THR A 5 8.91 1.50 -13.52
CA THR A 5 8.32 0.19 -13.20
C THR A 5 9.05 -0.99 -13.84
N ASP A 6 10.29 -0.79 -14.30
CA ASP A 6 11.13 -1.86 -14.82
C ASP A 6 12.57 -1.66 -14.37
N ARG A 7 13.11 -2.51 -13.49
CA ARG A 7 13.96 -3.63 -13.92
C ARG A 7 13.93 -4.79 -12.91
N ASN A 8 13.25 -5.85 -13.30
CA ASN A 8 13.23 -7.23 -12.79
C ASN A 8 12.94 -7.52 -11.27
N LYS A 9 11.85 -8.19 -10.85
CA LYS A 9 10.40 -8.17 -11.20
C LYS A 9 9.58 -9.37 -10.72
N ASN A 10 10.11 -10.44 -10.11
CA ASN A 10 9.30 -11.68 -10.01
C ASN A 10 8.08 -11.69 -9.04
N ASN A 11 7.57 -10.53 -8.58
CA ASN A 11 6.19 -10.25 -8.11
C ASN A 11 6.11 -9.15 -7.01
N GLN A 12 7.23 -8.51 -6.62
CA GLN A 12 7.20 -7.42 -5.63
C GLN A 12 6.88 -6.07 -6.30
N ILE A 13 5.63 -5.65 -6.18
CA ILE A 13 5.11 -4.34 -6.62
C ILE A 13 5.48 -3.16 -5.70
N PHE A 14 6.03 -3.45 -4.51
CA PHE A 14 6.56 -2.45 -3.58
C PHE A 14 7.95 -2.87 -3.10
N ASN A 15 8.93 -1.96 -3.19
CA ASN A 15 10.31 -2.22 -2.79
C ASN A 15 10.98 -0.96 -2.21
N ILE A 16 11.37 -1.01 -0.93
CA ILE A 16 12.02 0.10 -0.22
C ILE A 16 13.42 0.40 -0.80
N THR A 17 14.10 -0.58 -1.41
CA THR A 17 15.44 -0.36 -2.01
C THR A 17 15.39 0.60 -3.20
N LEU A 18 14.22 0.72 -3.86
CA LEU A 18 14.00 1.70 -4.92
C LEU A 18 13.80 3.12 -4.39
N ILE A 19 13.29 3.25 -3.16
CA ILE A 19 12.92 4.54 -2.55
C ILE A 19 14.09 5.11 -1.73
N ASN A 20 14.96 4.26 -1.20
CA ASN A 20 16.04 4.68 -0.33
C ASN A 20 17.32 3.89 -0.63
N HIS A 21 18.26 4.57 -1.28
CA HIS A 21 19.55 4.04 -1.72
C HIS A 21 20.44 3.50 -0.57
N ARG A 22 20.09 3.74 0.70
CA ARG A 22 20.77 3.13 1.85
C ARG A 22 20.47 1.64 2.03
N TYR A 23 19.38 1.14 1.46
CA TYR A 23 19.08 -0.30 1.46
C TYR A 23 19.52 -0.87 0.12
N PHE A 24 20.72 -1.47 0.08
CA PHE A 24 21.29 -2.04 -1.14
C PHE A 24 20.92 -3.52 -1.25
N ALA A 25 19.91 -3.84 -2.06
CA ALA A 25 19.57 -5.20 -2.45
C ALA A 25 18.61 -5.23 -3.65
N ASN A 26 18.67 -6.30 -4.43
CA ASN A 26 17.74 -6.54 -5.55
C ASN A 26 16.32 -6.95 -5.09
N LYS A 27 16.19 -7.55 -3.90
CA LYS A 27 14.90 -7.97 -3.32
C LYS A 27 14.76 -7.40 -1.92
N MET A 28 13.57 -6.88 -1.60
CA MET A 28 13.27 -6.43 -0.25
C MET A 28 13.02 -7.63 0.66
N ASN A 29 13.69 -7.68 1.82
CA ASN A 29 13.49 -8.68 2.86
C ASN A 29 12.84 -8.06 4.10
N GLU A 30 12.45 -8.89 5.06
CA GLU A 30 11.79 -8.47 6.30
C GLU A 30 12.64 -7.51 7.13
N GLU A 31 13.97 -7.70 7.12
CA GLU A 31 14.90 -6.85 7.85
C GLU A 31 14.91 -5.42 7.29
N HIS A 32 14.89 -5.23 5.97
CA HIS A 32 14.77 -3.92 5.34
C HIS A 32 13.48 -3.21 5.78
N VAL A 33 12.36 -3.93 5.84
CA VAL A 33 11.07 -3.41 6.29
C VAL A 33 11.14 -3.02 7.77
N ALA A 34 11.66 -3.89 8.63
CA ALA A 34 11.79 -3.63 10.06
C ALA A 34 12.66 -2.40 10.34
N ARG A 35 13.87 -2.35 9.75
CA ARG A 35 14.79 -1.22 9.89
C ARG A 35 14.18 0.08 9.37
N PHE A 36 13.46 0.02 8.25
CA PHE A 36 12.76 1.19 7.71
C PHE A 36 11.76 1.77 8.71
N PHE A 37 10.87 0.95 9.26
CA PHE A 37 9.85 1.44 10.19
C PHE A 37 10.42 1.89 11.54
N VAL A 38 11.45 1.21 12.06
CA VAL A 38 12.16 1.67 13.27
C VAL A 38 12.75 3.06 13.05
N LYS A 39 13.41 3.27 11.90
CA LYS A 39 14.01 4.56 11.58
C LYS A 39 12.96 5.64 11.37
N THR A 40 11.93 5.37 10.56
CA THR A 40 10.82 6.30 10.31
C THR A 40 10.12 6.70 11.60
N SER A 41 9.90 5.75 12.51
CA SER A 41 9.30 6.03 13.82
C SER A 41 10.15 6.98 14.66
N LYS A 42 11.47 6.79 14.68
CA LYS A 42 12.41 7.69 15.37
C LYS A 42 12.47 9.08 14.74
N THR A 43 12.55 9.14 13.41
CA THR A 43 12.65 10.42 12.67
C THR A 43 11.39 11.27 12.81
N LEU A 44 10.21 10.65 12.80
CA LEU A 44 8.94 11.37 12.93
C LEU A 44 8.52 11.59 14.40
N ASN A 45 9.26 11.03 15.36
CA ASN A 45 8.86 10.98 16.78
C ASN A 45 7.42 10.44 16.98
N LEU A 46 7.02 9.47 16.15
CA LEU A 46 5.68 8.88 16.13
C LEU A 46 5.79 7.37 16.04
N ARG A 47 4.90 6.65 16.73
CA ARG A 47 4.87 5.17 16.66
C ARG A 47 4.31 4.70 15.32
N VAL A 48 5.19 4.49 14.35
CA VAL A 48 4.87 3.94 13.03
C VAL A 48 5.37 2.50 12.93
N SER A 49 4.50 1.57 12.53
CA SER A 49 4.85 0.16 12.32
C SER A 49 4.36 -0.31 10.95
N ALA A 50 4.95 -1.41 10.46
CA ALA A 50 4.56 -2.03 9.20
C ALA A 50 3.05 -2.35 9.16
N HIS A 51 2.50 -2.84 10.28
CA HIS A 51 1.08 -3.17 10.36
C HIS A 51 0.18 -1.91 10.33
N ARG A 52 0.54 -0.85 11.07
CA ARG A 52 -0.22 0.42 11.02
C ARG A 52 -0.15 1.07 9.63
N PHE A 53 1.01 0.99 8.99
CA PHE A 53 1.18 1.46 7.62
C PHE A 53 0.32 0.67 6.64
N ARG A 54 0.29 -0.67 6.77
CA ARG A 54 -0.58 -1.54 5.97
C ARG A 54 -2.05 -1.14 6.09
N HIS A 55 -2.54 -0.87 7.30
CA HIS A 55 -3.91 -0.41 7.52
C HIS A 55 -4.19 0.92 6.82
N ALA A 56 -3.34 1.93 7.04
CA ALA A 56 -3.52 3.24 6.39
C ALA A 56 -3.47 3.14 4.86
N PHE A 57 -2.56 2.32 4.33
CA PHE A 57 -2.42 2.06 2.90
C PHE A 57 -3.63 1.35 2.31
N ALA A 58 -4.14 0.31 3.00
CA ALA A 58 -5.34 -0.42 2.61
C ALA A 58 -6.56 0.50 2.55
N THR A 59 -6.82 1.30 3.59
CA THR A 59 -7.91 2.29 3.61
C THR A 59 -7.78 3.30 2.48
N LYS A 60 -6.57 3.83 2.24
CA LYS A 60 -6.36 4.83 1.19
C LYS A 60 -6.62 4.28 -0.21
N LEU A 61 -6.24 3.03 -0.46
CA LEU A 61 -6.47 2.38 -1.75
C LEU A 61 -7.91 1.91 -1.93
N ALA A 62 -8.51 1.33 -0.89
CA ALA A 62 -9.89 0.84 -0.92
C ALA A 62 -10.89 1.98 -1.15
N ASN A 63 -10.62 3.17 -0.62
CA ASN A 63 -11.46 4.36 -0.81
C ASN A 63 -11.05 5.20 -2.03
N ASN A 64 -10.10 4.74 -2.85
CA ASN A 64 -9.79 5.41 -4.11
C ASN A 64 -10.72 4.87 -5.20
N THR A 65 -11.64 5.72 -5.68
CA THR A 65 -12.65 5.39 -6.69
C THR A 65 -12.11 4.78 -7.99
N LYS A 66 -10.83 5.01 -8.31
CA LYS A 66 -10.17 4.45 -9.51
C LYS A 66 -9.54 3.08 -9.28
N THR A 67 -9.55 2.56 -8.06
CA THR A 67 -8.84 1.33 -7.70
C THR A 67 -9.82 0.16 -7.57
N ASN A 68 -9.60 -0.90 -8.35
CA ASN A 68 -10.39 -2.11 -8.23
C ASN A 68 -10.12 -2.82 -6.89
N ILE A 69 -11.15 -3.12 -6.12
CA ILE A 69 -11.05 -3.79 -4.82
C ILE A 69 -10.34 -5.16 -4.90
N LYS A 70 -10.44 -5.86 -6.03
CA LYS A 70 -9.70 -7.11 -6.28
C LYS A 70 -8.19 -6.88 -6.38
N THR A 71 -7.78 -5.75 -6.95
CA THR A 71 -6.38 -5.31 -6.99
C THR A 71 -5.89 -5.01 -5.57
N VAL A 72 -6.70 -4.33 -4.75
CA VAL A 72 -6.38 -4.08 -3.33
C VAL A 72 -6.25 -5.41 -2.56
N GLN A 73 -7.18 -6.36 -2.77
CA GLN A 73 -7.11 -7.69 -2.17
C GLN A 73 -5.79 -8.40 -2.50
N ASN A 74 -5.42 -8.43 -3.79
CA ASN A 74 -4.20 -9.08 -4.25
C ASN A 74 -2.94 -8.40 -3.70
N LEU A 75 -2.91 -7.08 -3.67
CA LEU A 75 -1.81 -6.28 -3.13
C LEU A 75 -1.62 -6.47 -1.61
N LEU A 76 -2.72 -6.66 -0.87
CA LEU A 76 -2.67 -6.98 0.55
C LEU A 76 -2.39 -8.47 0.80
N GLY A 77 -2.57 -9.35 -0.20
CA GLY A 77 -2.42 -10.80 -0.04
C GLY A 77 -3.54 -11.40 0.83
N HIS A 78 -4.74 -10.84 0.78
CA HIS A 78 -5.90 -11.39 1.49
C HIS A 78 -6.50 -12.56 0.72
N SER A 79 -6.70 -13.70 1.39
CA SER A 79 -7.37 -14.87 0.81
C SER A 79 -8.85 -14.62 0.50
N SER A 80 -9.50 -13.72 1.25
CA SER A 80 -10.91 -13.35 1.07
C SER A 80 -11.06 -11.87 0.73
N VAL A 81 -12.01 -11.55 -0.15
CA VAL A 81 -12.42 -10.16 -0.42
C VAL A 81 -13.04 -9.53 0.83
N TYR A 82 -13.70 -10.33 1.67
CA TYR A 82 -14.39 -9.84 2.87
C TYR A 82 -13.47 -9.09 3.84
N THR A 83 -12.24 -9.59 4.05
CA THR A 83 -11.26 -8.90 4.90
C THR A 83 -10.73 -7.62 4.27
N THR A 84 -10.84 -7.47 2.95
CA THR A 84 -10.48 -6.25 2.22
C THR A 84 -11.61 -5.22 2.27
N LEU A 85 -12.87 -5.68 2.29
CA LEU A 85 -14.04 -4.80 2.42
C LEU A 85 -14.09 -4.08 3.77
N SER A 86 -13.42 -4.59 4.82
CA SER A 86 -13.28 -3.87 6.09
C SER A 86 -12.61 -2.50 5.97
N TYR A 87 -11.92 -2.22 4.86
CA TYR A 87 -11.28 -0.94 4.58
C TYR A 87 -12.10 -0.03 3.65
N VAL A 88 -13.19 -0.55 3.06
CA VAL A 88 -14.07 0.20 2.16
C VAL A 88 -15.12 0.90 2.99
N HIS A 89 -15.17 2.22 2.88
CA HIS A 89 -16.22 3.03 3.47
C HIS A 89 -16.90 3.81 2.34
N PRO A 90 -18.10 3.39 1.89
CA PRO A 90 -18.80 4.09 0.83
C PRO A 90 -19.18 5.50 1.30
N ASP A 91 -18.70 6.52 0.57
CA ASP A 91 -19.11 7.91 0.75
C ASP A 91 -20.34 8.21 -0.12
N MET A 92 -21.26 9.01 0.40
CA MET A 92 -22.44 9.47 -0.34
C MET A 92 -22.03 10.18 -1.63
N ASP A 93 -20.92 10.92 -1.61
CA ASP A 93 -20.43 11.62 -2.79
C ASP A 93 -19.86 10.67 -3.86
N ASP A 94 -19.28 9.53 -3.44
CA ASP A 94 -18.86 8.48 -4.37
C ASP A 94 -20.06 7.81 -5.04
N MET A 95 -21.13 7.56 -4.28
CA MET A 95 -22.36 6.98 -4.81
C MET A 95 -23.07 7.93 -5.79
N ARG A 96 -23.09 9.24 -5.51
CA ARG A 96 -23.61 10.25 -6.44
C ARG A 96 -22.81 10.27 -7.74
N ARG A 97 -21.47 10.37 -7.64
CA ARG A 97 -20.58 10.32 -8.82
C ARG A 97 -20.79 9.07 -9.67
N ALA A 98 -21.02 7.92 -9.04
CA ALA A 98 -21.24 6.67 -9.76
C ALA A 98 -22.51 6.70 -10.62
N ILE A 99 -23.56 7.39 -10.16
CA ILE A 99 -24.80 7.58 -10.92
C ILE A 99 -24.60 8.63 -12.03
N ASP A 100 -23.88 9.72 -11.75
CA ASP A 100 -23.61 10.80 -12.71
C ASP A 100 -22.76 10.37 -13.93
N LEU A 101 -22.13 9.18 -13.87
CA LEU A 101 -21.32 8.62 -14.95
C LEU A 101 -22.12 7.77 -15.97
N LEU A 102 -23.44 7.60 -15.75
CA LEU A 102 -24.38 6.92 -16.65
C LEU A 102 -24.99 7.90 -17.65
#